data_AF-A0A6S8CXK1-F1
#
_entry.id   AF-A0A6S8CXK1-F1
#
_cell.length_a   1.000
_cell.length_b   1.000
_cell.length_c   1.000
_cell.angle_alpha   90.00
_cell.angle_beta   90.00
_cell.angle_gamma   90.00
#
_symmetry.space_group_name_H-M   'P 1'
#
loop_
_entity.id
_entity.type
_entity.pdbx_description
1 polymer ?
#
loop_
_entity_poly.entity_id
_entity_poly.type
_entity_poly.pdbx_seq_one_letter_code
_entity_poly.pdbx_strand_id
1 'polypeptide(L)'
;MGRRRRDSDSESESESESESGSSGSESESGSESGSDSESSGSDSGSDSESSSEDEEEKIKDALKDAGMKKYIKAFEKAGIESVDDVTDKKLKKMGIESSSDRKKIMKIMSSLDESDSSSSDSSDEEDRVHAVLEEAGMKKYVKNFKKAKIDTMKAASKLDAKKLGKMGVDDKHAKKIVKAFSNSGEDGDEGLKTVLKKAGLKQHVKTLQKAKVADVEDGYKLDEKKLKKAGVDSSKDRAKIIKAFKAHKKENGESDDEADTIRKLLIKASMKKYYPLFKKQNVDTVKKAKALQHKDLREMGIHLYRERRDIIEQFEKYNGEELSSAGSDSGTSDSGGVNMVHEVLRQQYMSRHIPDFDRMGITTLRQARKLTQTQLRSMGVALYLQRERLINAFADYRPKNKAIMKILIDCNLASHAREFEKLIDVEDAKNLTHSDLRAMGINLYGQRERLMRAFMEFKPKSK
;
A
#
# COMPACT_ATOMS: atom_id res chain seq x y z
N MET A 1 -33.70 3.51 52.65
CA MET A 1 -34.32 4.25 51.53
C MET A 1 -34.37 3.32 50.32
N GLY A 2 -35.51 2.64 50.13
CA GLY A 2 -35.70 1.68 49.05
C GLY A 2 -36.17 2.38 47.77
N ARG A 3 -35.53 2.05 46.64
CA ARG A 3 -36.01 2.46 45.32
C ARG A 3 -36.50 1.23 44.56
N ARG A 4 -37.78 1.31 44.23
CA ARG A 4 -38.60 0.29 43.59
C ARG A 4 -38.17 0.05 42.14
N ARG A 5 -38.12 -1.23 41.77
CA ARG A 5 -38.12 -1.74 40.39
C ARG A 5 -39.46 -1.41 39.74
N ARG A 6 -39.43 -1.01 38.47
CA ARG A 6 -40.60 -0.98 37.58
C ARG A 6 -40.27 -1.90 36.41
N ASP A 7 -40.90 -3.07 36.44
CA ASP A 7 -41.05 -3.95 35.29
C ASP A 7 -42.16 -3.36 34.41
N SER A 8 -41.99 -3.46 33.09
CA SER A 8 -42.98 -3.05 32.09
C SER A 8 -42.84 -4.01 30.93
N ASP A 9 -43.53 -5.14 31.07
CA ASP A 9 -43.86 -6.04 30.00
C ASP A 9 -44.84 -5.36 29.04
N SER A 10 -44.55 -5.41 27.75
CA SER A 10 -45.53 -5.14 26.70
C SER A 10 -45.24 -6.08 25.54
N GLU A 11 -45.92 -7.23 25.58
CA GLU A 11 -46.12 -8.13 24.45
C GLU A 11 -47.12 -7.48 23.49
N SER A 12 -46.79 -7.45 22.20
CA SER A 12 -47.77 -7.28 21.14
C SER A 12 -47.30 -8.07 19.93
N GLU A 13 -47.84 -9.28 19.84
CA GLU A 13 -47.86 -10.12 18.65
C GLU A 13 -48.72 -9.43 17.57
N SER A 14 -48.24 -9.43 16.33
CA SER A 14 -49.09 -9.25 15.17
C SER A 14 -48.45 -10.01 14.01
N GLU A 15 -48.89 -11.24 13.85
CA GLU A 15 -48.76 -12.03 12.64
C GLU A 15 -49.61 -11.38 11.54
N SER A 16 -49.04 -11.23 10.35
CA SER A 16 -49.81 -11.02 9.13
C SER A 16 -49.07 -11.70 7.98
N GLU A 17 -49.54 -12.92 7.70
CA GLU A 17 -49.29 -13.65 6.47
C GLU A 17 -49.93 -12.89 5.29
N SER A 18 -49.20 -12.78 4.19
CA SER A 18 -49.80 -12.50 2.89
C SER A 18 -48.97 -13.18 1.82
N GLU A 19 -49.45 -14.37 1.45
CA GLU A 19 -49.12 -15.03 0.20
C GLU A 19 -49.74 -14.24 -0.96
N SER A 20 -48.95 -13.98 -2.00
CA SER A 20 -49.49 -13.71 -3.33
C SER A 20 -48.49 -14.19 -4.36
N GLY A 21 -48.79 -15.35 -4.94
CA GLY A 21 -48.15 -15.82 -6.16
C GLY A 21 -48.47 -14.91 -7.33
N SER A 22 -47.53 -14.80 -8.27
CA SER A 22 -47.86 -14.38 -9.62
C SER A 22 -46.98 -15.12 -10.62
N SER A 23 -47.68 -15.88 -11.44
CA SER A 23 -47.26 -16.68 -12.57
C SER A 23 -46.88 -15.84 -13.78
N GLY A 24 -45.89 -16.31 -14.53
CA GLY A 24 -45.92 -16.36 -15.99
C GLY A 24 -45.60 -15.08 -16.76
N SER A 25 -44.55 -15.13 -17.57
CA SER A 25 -44.72 -15.22 -19.04
C SER A 25 -43.36 -15.29 -19.71
N GLU A 26 -43.18 -16.37 -20.46
CA GLU A 26 -42.17 -16.51 -21.49
C GLU A 26 -42.54 -15.58 -22.66
N SER A 27 -41.55 -14.96 -23.30
CA SER A 27 -41.71 -14.28 -24.58
C SER A 27 -40.40 -14.38 -25.33
N GLU A 28 -40.35 -15.38 -26.20
CA GLU A 28 -39.44 -15.42 -27.34
C GLU A 28 -39.82 -14.31 -28.33
N SER A 29 -38.83 -13.55 -28.81
CA SER A 29 -38.90 -12.94 -30.13
C SER A 29 -37.49 -12.61 -30.60
N GLY A 30 -37.05 -13.30 -31.64
CA GLY A 30 -35.81 -13.02 -32.34
C GLY A 30 -35.85 -11.68 -33.09
N SER A 31 -34.66 -11.14 -33.36
CA SER A 31 -34.44 -10.23 -34.46
C SER A 31 -32.99 -10.35 -34.89
N GLU A 32 -32.79 -10.96 -36.05
CA GLU A 32 -31.56 -10.85 -36.83
C GLU A 32 -31.39 -9.39 -37.27
N SER A 33 -30.18 -8.83 -37.11
CA SER A 33 -29.67 -7.82 -38.03
C SER A 33 -28.15 -7.75 -37.88
N GLY A 34 -27.46 -8.18 -38.94
CA GLY A 34 -26.03 -7.96 -39.10
C GLY A 34 -25.75 -6.51 -39.47
N SER A 35 -24.58 -6.04 -39.06
CA SER A 35 -23.82 -5.04 -39.79
C SER A 35 -22.37 -5.05 -39.32
N ASP A 36 -21.51 -5.42 -40.24
CA ASP A 36 -20.07 -5.34 -40.16
C ASP A 36 -19.62 -3.89 -39.85
N SER A 37 -18.72 -3.74 -38.89
CA SER A 37 -17.86 -2.55 -38.82
C SER A 37 -16.48 -2.96 -38.33
N GLU A 38 -15.58 -3.07 -39.30
CA GLU A 38 -14.14 -3.12 -39.09
C GLU A 38 -13.67 -1.81 -38.45
N SER A 39 -13.02 -1.89 -37.29
CA SER A 39 -12.20 -0.80 -36.79
C SER A 39 -10.97 -1.37 -36.09
N SER A 40 -9.85 -1.24 -36.80
CA SER A 40 -8.49 -1.49 -36.36
C SER A 40 -8.08 -0.43 -35.32
N GLY A 41 -7.83 -0.88 -34.10
CA GLY A 41 -7.30 -0.05 -33.01
C GLY A 41 -6.25 -0.82 -32.23
N SER A 42 -4.99 -0.61 -32.60
CA SER A 42 -3.81 -1.22 -32.01
C SER A 42 -3.45 -0.53 -30.69
N ASP A 43 -3.85 -1.10 -29.56
CA ASP A 43 -3.37 -0.70 -28.24
C ASP A 43 -2.61 -1.85 -27.60
N SER A 44 -1.28 -1.77 -27.64
CA SER A 44 -0.35 -2.70 -27.04
C SER A 44 -0.24 -2.45 -25.53
N GLY A 45 -1.25 -2.89 -24.79
CA GLY A 45 -1.18 -3.05 -23.33
C GLY A 45 -0.41 -4.32 -22.99
N SER A 46 0.80 -4.17 -22.47
CA SER A 46 1.61 -5.28 -21.96
C SER A 46 1.10 -5.69 -20.58
N ASP A 47 -0.03 -6.40 -20.55
CA ASP A 47 -0.50 -7.15 -19.39
C ASP A 47 0.40 -8.38 -19.25
N SER A 48 1.41 -8.30 -18.39
CA SER A 48 2.14 -9.47 -17.92
C SER A 48 1.25 -10.25 -16.95
N GLU A 49 0.29 -10.97 -17.50
CA GLU A 49 -0.35 -12.09 -16.81
C GLU A 49 0.75 -13.13 -16.57
N SER A 50 1.31 -13.11 -15.36
CA SER A 50 2.25 -14.11 -14.87
C SER A 50 1.56 -15.47 -14.98
N SER A 51 1.97 -16.22 -16.00
CA SER A 51 1.31 -17.46 -16.41
C SER A 51 1.40 -18.50 -15.31
N SER A 52 0.26 -18.85 -14.73
CA SER A 52 0.13 -20.00 -13.82
C SER A 52 0.55 -21.33 -14.50
N GLU A 53 0.68 -21.34 -15.83
CA GLU A 53 1.17 -22.49 -16.59
C GLU A 53 2.64 -22.81 -16.27
N ASP A 54 3.44 -21.80 -15.87
CA ASP A 54 4.87 -21.98 -15.60
C ASP A 54 5.12 -22.77 -14.29
N GLU A 55 4.29 -22.60 -13.27
CA GLU A 55 4.44 -23.31 -11.99
C GLU A 55 4.06 -24.79 -12.09
N GLU A 56 3.02 -25.11 -12.86
CA GLU A 56 2.58 -26.49 -13.06
C GLU A 56 3.69 -27.31 -13.75
N GLU A 57 4.36 -26.74 -14.75
CA GLU A 57 5.45 -27.41 -15.46
C GLU A 57 6.67 -27.64 -14.55
N LYS A 58 7.05 -26.64 -13.71
CA LYS A 58 8.11 -26.77 -12.69
C LYS A 58 7.85 -27.94 -11.73
N ILE A 59 6.61 -28.10 -11.25
CA ILE A 59 6.20 -29.20 -10.37
C ILE A 59 6.36 -30.55 -11.08
N LYS A 60 5.92 -30.65 -12.34
CA LYS A 60 6.03 -31.87 -13.14
C LYS A 60 7.48 -32.29 -13.36
N ASP A 61 8.35 -31.34 -13.68
CA ASP A 61 9.75 -31.62 -13.94
C ASP A 61 10.51 -32.00 -12.67
N ALA A 62 10.27 -31.32 -11.55
CA ALA A 62 10.85 -31.70 -10.27
C ALA A 62 10.44 -33.12 -9.83
N LEU A 63 9.19 -33.54 -10.11
CA LEU A 63 8.74 -34.91 -9.87
C LEU A 63 9.37 -35.93 -10.85
N LYS A 64 9.61 -35.56 -12.11
CA LYS A 64 10.32 -36.42 -13.08
C LYS A 64 11.76 -36.65 -12.62
N ASP A 65 12.45 -35.59 -12.20
CA ASP A 65 13.85 -35.61 -11.77
C ASP A 65 14.05 -36.43 -10.50
N ALA A 66 13.09 -36.40 -9.58
CA ALA A 66 13.08 -37.23 -8.39
C ALA A 66 12.70 -38.71 -8.64
N GLY A 67 12.45 -39.11 -9.89
CA GLY A 67 12.04 -40.46 -10.23
C GLY A 67 10.60 -40.80 -9.81
N MET A 68 9.74 -39.80 -9.65
CA MET A 68 8.37 -39.90 -9.13
C MET A 68 7.28 -39.80 -10.21
N LYS A 69 7.60 -40.18 -11.44
CA LYS A 69 6.72 -40.08 -12.62
C LYS A 69 5.33 -40.69 -12.41
N LYS A 70 5.20 -41.72 -11.57
CA LYS A 70 3.92 -42.36 -11.22
C LYS A 70 2.90 -41.42 -10.57
N TYR A 71 3.32 -40.29 -10.01
CA TYR A 71 2.43 -39.35 -9.32
C TYR A 71 1.98 -38.15 -10.17
N ILE A 72 2.59 -37.93 -11.34
CA ILE A 72 2.30 -36.76 -12.19
C ILE A 72 0.81 -36.72 -12.58
N LYS A 73 0.24 -37.83 -13.04
CA LYS A 73 -1.20 -37.92 -13.39
C LYS A 73 -2.13 -37.63 -12.21
N ALA A 74 -1.69 -37.94 -10.99
CA ALA A 74 -2.49 -37.66 -9.80
C ALA A 74 -2.49 -36.15 -9.49
N PHE A 75 -1.37 -35.46 -9.72
CA PHE A 75 -1.24 -34.01 -9.59
C PHE A 75 -2.10 -33.28 -10.64
N GLU A 76 -2.02 -33.69 -11.91
CA GLU A 76 -2.85 -33.14 -12.99
C GLU A 76 -4.35 -33.32 -12.70
N LYS A 77 -4.76 -34.51 -12.27
CA LYS A 77 -6.15 -34.79 -11.93
C LYS A 77 -6.64 -34.00 -10.70
N ALA A 78 -5.75 -33.65 -9.79
CA ALA A 78 -6.07 -32.90 -8.58
C ALA A 78 -6.12 -31.38 -8.80
N GLY A 79 -5.70 -30.88 -9.98
CA GLY A 79 -5.63 -29.44 -10.26
C GLY A 79 -4.71 -28.70 -9.30
N ILE A 80 -3.52 -29.26 -9.03
CA ILE A 80 -2.51 -28.58 -8.21
C ILE A 80 -1.71 -27.68 -9.14
N GLU A 81 -2.02 -26.39 -9.10
CA GLU A 81 -1.39 -25.37 -9.94
C GLU A 81 -0.18 -24.72 -9.25
N SER A 82 -0.14 -24.71 -7.91
CA SER A 82 0.95 -24.09 -7.13
C SER A 82 1.55 -25.02 -6.08
N VAL A 83 2.80 -24.74 -5.70
CA VAL A 83 3.58 -25.48 -4.68
C VAL A 83 2.90 -25.41 -3.30
N ASP A 84 2.30 -24.27 -2.98
CA ASP A 84 1.57 -24.01 -1.73
C ASP A 84 0.35 -24.93 -1.53
N ASP A 85 -0.20 -25.43 -2.64
CA ASP A 85 -1.34 -26.31 -2.60
C ASP A 85 -0.99 -27.74 -2.17
N VAL A 86 0.29 -28.09 -2.07
CA VAL A 86 0.72 -29.45 -1.77
C VAL A 86 0.77 -29.68 -0.25
N THR A 87 -0.25 -30.35 0.29
CA THR A 87 -0.31 -30.76 1.71
C THR A 87 -0.37 -32.27 1.87
N ASP A 88 0.12 -32.81 3.00
CA ASP A 88 0.05 -34.25 3.31
C ASP A 88 -1.39 -34.80 3.21
N LYS A 89 -2.39 -33.99 3.57
CA LYS A 89 -3.81 -34.34 3.43
C LYS A 89 -4.24 -34.44 1.96
N LYS A 90 -3.85 -33.50 1.10
CA LYS A 90 -4.14 -33.55 -0.34
C LYS A 90 -3.41 -34.74 -0.99
N LEU A 91 -2.14 -34.97 -0.67
CA LEU A 91 -1.38 -36.14 -1.18
C LEU A 91 -2.04 -37.48 -0.81
N LYS A 92 -2.59 -37.60 0.41
CA LYS A 92 -3.40 -38.77 0.80
C LYS A 92 -4.68 -38.90 -0.03
N LYS A 93 -5.41 -37.80 -0.25
CA LYS A 93 -6.62 -37.78 -1.11
C LYS A 93 -6.32 -38.15 -2.56
N MET A 94 -5.10 -37.89 -3.03
CA MET A 94 -4.62 -38.26 -4.37
C MET A 94 -4.19 -39.74 -4.48
N GLY A 95 -4.30 -40.53 -3.40
CA GLY A 95 -3.94 -41.94 -3.39
C GLY A 95 -2.45 -42.22 -3.14
N ILE A 96 -1.69 -41.24 -2.65
CA ILE A 96 -0.27 -41.44 -2.32
C ILE A 96 -0.19 -41.97 -0.88
N GLU A 97 -0.39 -43.27 -0.70
CA GLU A 97 -0.47 -43.92 0.61
C GLU A 97 0.89 -44.10 1.31
N SER A 98 1.97 -44.19 0.52
CA SER A 98 3.34 -44.31 1.04
C SER A 98 3.77 -43.04 1.78
N SER A 99 3.98 -43.15 3.09
CA SER A 99 4.49 -42.05 3.93
C SER A 99 5.87 -41.56 3.49
N SER A 100 6.70 -42.47 2.97
CA SER A 100 8.02 -42.13 2.44
C SER A 100 7.91 -41.27 1.18
N ASP A 101 7.02 -41.64 0.26
CA ASP A 101 6.83 -40.89 -1.00
C ASP A 101 6.21 -39.52 -0.72
N ARG A 102 5.23 -39.41 0.19
CA ARG A 102 4.68 -38.11 0.61
C ARG A 102 5.75 -37.18 1.19
N LYS A 103 6.63 -37.68 2.07
CA LYS A 103 7.73 -36.88 2.63
C LYS A 103 8.72 -36.40 1.58
N LYS A 104 9.05 -37.26 0.61
CA LYS A 104 9.93 -36.89 -0.50
C LYS A 104 9.29 -35.82 -1.39
N ILE A 105 8.00 -35.97 -1.73
CA ILE A 105 7.26 -34.98 -2.51
C ILE A 105 7.22 -33.63 -1.77
N MET A 106 6.84 -33.62 -0.49
CA MET A 106 6.83 -32.38 0.31
C MET A 106 8.22 -31.70 0.33
N LYS A 107 9.29 -32.48 0.44
CA LYS A 107 10.67 -31.95 0.41
C LYS A 107 11.01 -31.30 -0.93
N ILE A 108 10.62 -31.93 -2.05
CA ILE A 108 10.83 -31.40 -3.40
C ILE A 108 10.09 -30.07 -3.55
N MET A 109 8.83 -30.02 -3.11
CA MET A 109 8.00 -28.81 -3.16
C MET A 109 8.62 -27.67 -2.33
N SER A 110 9.10 -27.95 -1.12
CA SER A 110 9.79 -26.93 -0.30
C SER A 110 11.05 -26.38 -0.98
N SER A 111 11.77 -27.20 -1.75
CA SER A 111 12.97 -26.75 -2.48
C SER A 111 12.64 -25.92 -3.72
N LEU A 112 11.46 -26.09 -4.33
CA LEU A 112 11.00 -25.25 -5.43
C LEU A 112 10.63 -23.85 -4.94
N ASP A 113 9.94 -23.75 -3.79
CA ASP A 113 9.57 -22.46 -3.17
C ASP A 113 10.80 -21.63 -2.77
N GLU A 114 11.87 -22.28 -2.33
CA GLU A 114 13.13 -21.60 -1.99
C GLU A 114 13.92 -21.11 -3.23
N SER A 115 13.63 -21.64 -4.42
CA SER A 115 14.38 -21.34 -5.64
C SER A 115 14.00 -20.01 -6.30
N ASP A 116 12.79 -19.50 -6.07
CA ASP A 116 12.34 -18.21 -6.63
C ASP A 116 12.42 -17.04 -5.62
N SER A 117 12.73 -17.31 -4.34
CA SER A 117 12.77 -16.29 -3.28
C SER A 117 14.16 -16.01 -2.67
N SER A 118 15.27 -16.53 -3.21
CA SER A 118 16.59 -16.28 -2.60
C SER A 118 17.77 -16.20 -3.57
N SER A 119 17.93 -15.04 -4.23
CA SER A 119 19.23 -14.60 -4.77
C SER A 119 20.15 -13.96 -3.72
N SER A 120 19.97 -14.28 -2.42
CA SER A 120 20.86 -13.79 -1.36
C SER A 120 21.95 -14.82 -1.01
N ASP A 121 23.06 -14.74 -1.74
CA ASP A 121 24.40 -14.52 -1.15
C ASP A 121 24.87 -15.42 0.00
N SER A 122 24.68 -16.75 -0.09
CA SER A 122 25.50 -17.66 0.75
C SER A 122 26.81 -18.09 0.07
N SER A 123 26.95 -17.89 -1.26
CA SER A 123 28.20 -18.09 -2.00
C SER A 123 29.24 -16.99 -1.75
N ASP A 124 28.79 -15.79 -1.36
CA ASP A 124 29.66 -14.62 -1.26
C ASP A 124 30.59 -14.62 -0.04
N GLU A 125 30.23 -15.33 1.05
CA GLU A 125 31.08 -15.37 2.25
C GLU A 125 32.38 -16.17 2.03
N GLU A 126 32.31 -17.32 1.32
CA GLU A 126 33.51 -18.10 0.98
C GLU A 126 34.45 -17.29 0.07
N ASP A 127 33.87 -16.58 -0.90
CA ASP A 127 34.62 -15.75 -1.85
C ASP A 127 35.24 -14.52 -1.17
N ARG A 128 34.63 -13.98 -0.11
CA ARG A 128 35.21 -12.89 0.70
C ARG A 128 36.44 -13.31 1.48
N VAL A 129 36.42 -14.47 2.13
CA VAL A 129 37.62 -15.00 2.84
C VAL A 129 38.76 -15.23 1.85
N HIS A 130 38.42 -15.72 0.65
CA HIS A 130 39.38 -15.90 -0.44
C HIS A 130 39.96 -14.57 -0.92
N ALA A 131 39.11 -13.58 -1.19
CA ALA A 131 39.50 -12.25 -1.65
C ALA A 131 40.46 -11.54 -0.67
N VAL A 132 40.17 -11.60 0.64
CA VAL A 132 41.04 -11.00 1.68
C VAL A 132 42.41 -11.67 1.73
N LEU A 133 42.46 -13.01 1.60
CA LEU A 133 43.73 -13.74 1.53
C LEU A 133 44.49 -13.39 0.26
N GLU A 134 43.81 -13.24 -0.87
CA GLU A 134 44.39 -12.84 -2.14
C GLU A 134 44.99 -11.43 -2.09
N GLU A 135 44.25 -10.45 -1.58
CA GLU A 135 44.68 -9.06 -1.42
C GLU A 135 45.87 -8.93 -0.43
N ALA A 136 45.88 -9.75 0.62
CA ALA A 136 47.02 -9.82 1.54
C ALA A 136 48.27 -10.48 0.92
N GLY A 137 48.19 -11.02 -0.30
CA GLY A 137 49.27 -11.76 -0.97
C GLY A 137 49.48 -13.18 -0.43
N MET A 138 48.40 -13.81 0.06
CA MET A 138 48.40 -15.05 0.85
C MET A 138 47.64 -16.21 0.18
N LYS A 139 47.45 -16.16 -1.15
CA LYS A 139 46.72 -17.18 -1.93
C LYS A 139 47.09 -18.64 -1.59
N LYS A 140 48.36 -18.90 -1.29
CA LYS A 140 48.85 -20.25 -0.95
C LYS A 140 48.17 -20.88 0.29
N TYR A 141 47.56 -20.08 1.17
CA TYR A 141 46.91 -20.56 2.39
C TYR A 141 45.41 -20.82 2.27
N VAL A 142 44.81 -20.52 1.11
CA VAL A 142 43.38 -20.74 0.85
C VAL A 142 42.97 -22.19 1.11
N LYS A 143 43.77 -23.15 0.63
CA LYS A 143 43.51 -24.59 0.86
C LYS A 143 43.54 -24.95 2.34
N ASN A 144 44.35 -24.26 3.14
CA ASN A 144 44.49 -24.51 4.58
C ASN A 144 43.24 -24.00 5.32
N PHE A 145 42.71 -22.84 4.93
CA PHE A 145 41.44 -22.31 5.43
C PHE A 145 40.26 -23.21 5.06
N LYS A 146 40.18 -23.66 3.80
CA LYS A 146 39.15 -24.61 3.33
C LYS A 146 39.23 -25.95 4.08
N LYS A 147 40.44 -26.48 4.29
CA LYS A 147 40.66 -27.73 5.05
C LYS A 147 40.26 -27.59 6.52
N ALA A 148 40.45 -26.41 7.12
CA ALA A 148 40.03 -26.10 8.47
C ALA A 148 38.55 -25.73 8.61
N LYS A 149 37.78 -25.72 7.50
CA LYS A 149 36.38 -25.28 7.43
C LYS A 149 36.19 -23.86 7.99
N ILE A 150 37.06 -22.96 7.56
CA ILE A 150 36.99 -21.53 7.87
C ILE A 150 36.55 -20.82 6.60
N ASP A 151 35.25 -20.87 6.39
CA ASP A 151 34.49 -20.39 5.24
C ASP A 151 33.86 -19.01 5.47
N THR A 152 33.76 -18.55 6.72
CA THR A 152 33.16 -17.26 7.07
C THR A 152 34.18 -16.25 7.61
N MET A 153 33.94 -14.96 7.33
CA MET A 153 34.78 -13.86 7.84
C MET A 153 34.81 -13.81 9.37
N LYS A 154 33.71 -14.22 10.02
CA LYS A 154 33.58 -14.31 11.48
C LYS A 154 34.43 -15.43 12.09
N ALA A 155 34.61 -16.54 11.38
CA ALA A 155 35.50 -17.61 11.83
C ALA A 155 36.97 -17.21 11.61
N ALA A 156 37.28 -16.58 10.47
CA ALA A 156 38.62 -16.12 10.11
C ALA A 156 39.16 -15.04 11.08
N SER A 157 38.33 -14.08 11.49
CA SER A 157 38.70 -13.01 12.44
C SER A 157 39.01 -13.49 13.86
N LYS A 158 38.57 -14.70 14.24
CA LYS A 158 38.87 -15.32 15.55
C LYS A 158 40.17 -16.13 15.57
N LEU A 159 40.87 -16.18 14.43
CA LEU A 159 42.16 -16.86 14.34
C LEU A 159 43.24 -15.98 14.97
N ASP A 160 43.99 -16.58 15.89
CA ASP A 160 45.23 -16.01 16.39
C ASP A 160 46.41 -16.60 15.62
N ALA A 161 47.59 -16.00 15.78
CA ALA A 161 48.80 -16.46 15.11
C ALA A 161 49.14 -17.93 15.44
N LYS A 162 48.78 -18.40 16.65
CA LYS A 162 49.06 -19.77 17.10
C LYS A 162 48.18 -20.80 16.39
N LYS A 163 46.89 -20.49 16.16
CA LYS A 163 45.96 -21.32 15.39
C LYS A 163 46.37 -21.39 13.92
N LEU A 164 46.80 -20.26 13.34
CA LEU A 164 47.32 -20.21 11.97
C LEU A 164 48.62 -21.03 11.84
N GLY A 165 49.50 -20.99 12.84
CA GLY A 165 50.69 -21.85 12.90
C GLY A 165 50.34 -23.34 12.86
N LYS A 166 49.30 -23.77 13.60
CA LYS A 166 48.78 -25.15 13.53
C LYS A 166 48.20 -25.53 12.16
N MET A 167 47.79 -24.53 11.38
CA MET A 167 47.34 -24.71 10.00
C MET A 167 48.49 -24.68 8.98
N GLY A 168 49.75 -24.59 9.42
CA GLY A 168 50.93 -24.56 8.55
C GLY A 168 51.24 -23.19 7.94
N VAL A 169 50.73 -22.11 8.54
CA VAL A 169 51.09 -20.73 8.18
C VAL A 169 52.35 -20.33 8.94
N ASP A 170 53.36 -19.78 8.27
CA ASP A 170 54.55 -19.28 8.96
C ASP A 170 54.25 -18.04 9.79
N ASP A 171 55.04 -17.80 10.84
CA ASP A 171 54.79 -16.76 11.84
C ASP A 171 54.70 -15.34 11.24
N LYS A 172 55.46 -15.06 10.18
CA LYS A 172 55.44 -13.77 9.47
C LYS A 172 54.13 -13.59 8.72
N HIS A 173 53.68 -14.61 8.01
CA HIS A 173 52.41 -14.60 7.31
C HIS A 173 51.20 -14.68 8.27
N ALA A 174 51.30 -15.40 9.38
CA ALA A 174 50.25 -15.48 10.39
C ALA A 174 49.91 -14.10 10.95
N LYS A 175 50.93 -13.28 11.30
CA LYS A 175 50.73 -11.90 11.74
C LYS A 175 50.07 -11.03 10.67
N LYS A 176 50.46 -11.19 9.40
CA LYS A 176 49.89 -10.43 8.27
C LYS A 176 48.44 -10.83 7.98
N ILE A 177 48.11 -12.12 8.09
CA ILE A 177 46.75 -12.66 7.95
C ILE A 177 45.84 -12.18 9.09
N VAL A 178 46.29 -12.27 10.35
CA VAL A 178 45.54 -11.74 11.50
C VAL A 178 45.27 -10.25 11.31
N LYS A 179 46.26 -9.47 10.87
CA LYS A 179 46.09 -8.04 10.59
C LYS A 179 45.12 -7.79 9.43
N ALA A 180 45.20 -8.56 8.35
CA ALA A 180 44.29 -8.45 7.21
C ALA A 180 42.84 -8.72 7.63
N PHE A 181 42.58 -9.82 8.34
CA PHE A 181 41.23 -10.15 8.83
C PHE A 181 40.73 -9.26 9.96
N SER A 182 41.62 -8.67 10.76
CA SER A 182 41.24 -7.65 11.74
C SER A 182 40.83 -6.35 11.05
N ASN A 183 41.50 -6.00 9.95
CA ASN A 183 41.18 -4.81 9.17
C ASN A 183 39.96 -4.99 8.25
N SER A 184 39.70 -6.21 7.78
CA SER A 184 38.53 -6.52 6.94
C SER A 184 37.30 -6.99 7.73
N GLY A 185 37.47 -7.33 9.01
CA GLY A 185 36.36 -7.54 9.96
C GLY A 185 35.89 -6.25 10.66
N GLU A 186 36.47 -5.11 10.31
CA GLU A 186 36.17 -3.78 10.87
C GLU A 186 34.98 -3.08 10.17
N ASP A 187 34.16 -3.80 9.40
CA ASP A 187 33.00 -3.22 8.71
C ASP A 187 32.00 -2.54 9.68
N GLY A 188 31.91 -3.02 10.92
CA GLY A 188 31.11 -2.35 11.96
C GLY A 188 31.63 -0.97 12.35
N ASP A 189 32.96 -0.80 12.38
CA ASP A 189 33.64 0.41 12.84
C ASP A 189 33.87 1.42 11.69
N GLU A 190 34.10 0.91 10.47
CA GLU A 190 34.09 1.70 9.22
C GLU A 190 32.70 2.26 8.94
N GLY A 191 31.62 1.48 9.12
CA GLY A 191 30.25 1.98 8.92
C GLY A 191 29.95 3.21 9.79
N LEU A 192 30.23 3.12 11.10
CA LEU A 192 30.05 4.22 12.05
C LEU A 192 30.89 5.45 11.66
N LYS A 193 32.17 5.23 11.32
CA LYS A 193 33.09 6.29 10.85
C LYS A 193 32.57 6.95 9.58
N THR A 194 32.04 6.18 8.64
CA THR A 194 31.59 6.66 7.32
C THR A 194 30.35 7.52 7.45
N VAL A 195 29.35 7.09 8.25
CA VAL A 195 28.15 7.87 8.55
C VAL A 195 28.51 9.21 9.19
N LEU A 196 29.36 9.19 10.23
CA LEU A 196 29.76 10.41 10.93
C LEU A 196 30.68 11.31 10.09
N LYS A 197 31.51 10.74 9.22
CA LYS A 197 32.36 11.46 8.28
C LYS A 197 31.53 12.19 7.23
N LYS A 198 30.54 11.53 6.60
CA LYS A 198 29.59 12.16 5.67
C LYS A 198 28.85 13.34 6.32
N ALA A 199 28.53 13.22 7.61
CA ALA A 199 27.84 14.27 8.36
C ALA A 199 28.75 15.40 8.90
N GLY A 200 30.08 15.32 8.70
CA GLY A 200 31.03 16.31 9.21
C GLY A 200 31.27 16.24 10.73
N LEU A 201 31.13 15.06 11.33
CA LEU A 201 31.15 14.83 12.77
C LEU A 201 32.27 13.86 13.21
N LYS A 202 33.40 13.85 12.48
CA LYS A 202 34.53 12.93 12.72
C LYS A 202 35.06 12.95 14.15
N GLN A 203 35.00 14.10 14.82
CA GLN A 203 35.45 14.28 16.21
C GLN A 203 34.69 13.40 17.22
N HIS A 204 33.45 12.99 16.90
CA HIS A 204 32.59 12.21 17.79
C HIS A 204 32.75 10.69 17.66
N VAL A 205 33.53 10.20 16.68
CA VAL A 205 33.74 8.76 16.47
C VAL A 205 34.31 8.10 17.73
N LYS A 206 35.43 8.62 18.25
CA LYS A 206 36.09 8.05 19.45
C LYS A 206 35.18 8.12 20.69
N THR A 207 34.37 9.16 20.78
CA THR A 207 33.42 9.36 21.88
C THR A 207 32.32 8.30 21.86
N LEU A 208 31.74 8.03 20.69
CA LEU A 208 30.70 7.00 20.52
C LEU A 208 31.26 5.58 20.68
N GLN A 209 32.47 5.31 20.18
CA GLN A 209 33.17 4.04 20.40
C GLN A 209 33.43 3.77 21.88
N LYS A 210 33.89 4.79 22.63
CA LYS A 210 34.08 4.69 24.10
C LYS A 210 32.77 4.40 24.83
N ALA A 211 31.65 4.91 24.32
CA ALA A 211 30.32 4.65 24.83
C ALA A 211 29.76 3.27 24.44
N LYS A 212 30.58 2.40 23.82
CA LYS A 212 30.22 1.07 23.34
C LYS A 212 29.11 1.07 22.28
N VAL A 213 29.02 2.13 21.47
CA VAL A 213 28.28 2.07 20.21
C VAL A 213 29.21 1.35 19.23
N ALA A 214 29.09 0.03 19.15
CA ALA A 214 30.07 -0.83 18.49
C ALA A 214 29.88 -0.88 16.97
N ASP A 215 28.67 -0.61 16.50
CA ASP A 215 28.29 -0.69 15.09
C ASP A 215 27.22 0.34 14.71
N VAL A 216 26.82 0.31 13.44
CA VAL A 216 25.81 1.21 12.87
C VAL A 216 24.40 0.90 13.41
N GLU A 217 24.10 -0.36 13.72
CA GLU A 217 22.80 -0.79 14.27
C GLU A 217 22.53 -0.18 15.65
N ASP A 218 23.55 -0.16 16.50
CA ASP A 218 23.50 0.55 17.79
C ASP A 218 23.28 2.05 17.58
N GLY A 219 23.88 2.60 16.52
CA GLY A 219 23.68 3.97 16.06
C GLY A 219 22.22 4.34 15.79
N TYR A 220 21.44 3.41 15.21
CA TYR A 220 20.01 3.62 14.93
C TYR A 220 19.14 3.73 16.19
N LYS A 221 19.60 3.18 17.32
CA LYS A 221 18.88 3.20 18.61
C LYS A 221 19.26 4.39 19.48
N LEU A 222 20.11 5.30 18.99
CA LEU A 222 20.55 6.49 19.73
C LEU A 222 19.44 7.55 19.77
N ASP A 223 19.13 8.00 20.99
CA ASP A 223 18.32 9.19 21.24
C ASP A 223 19.18 10.32 21.82
N GLU A 224 18.62 11.51 21.96
CA GLU A 224 19.36 12.66 22.53
C GLU A 224 19.94 12.38 23.92
N LYS A 225 19.23 11.57 24.75
CA LYS A 225 19.67 11.24 26.10
C LYS A 225 20.89 10.32 26.10
N LYS A 226 20.91 9.30 25.24
CA LYS A 226 22.04 8.39 25.05
C LYS A 226 23.26 9.10 24.49
N LEU A 227 23.07 9.98 23.49
CA LEU A 227 24.16 10.78 22.94
C LEU A 227 24.75 11.76 23.96
N LYS A 228 23.91 12.38 24.80
CA LYS A 228 24.38 13.22 25.91
C LYS A 228 25.18 12.40 26.92
N LYS A 229 24.70 11.21 27.30
CA LYS A 229 25.45 10.28 28.18
C LYS A 229 26.76 9.79 27.57
N ALA A 230 26.82 9.67 26.24
CA ALA A 230 28.03 9.30 25.51
C ALA A 230 29.09 10.43 25.48
N GLY A 231 28.74 11.66 25.89
CA GLY A 231 29.66 12.81 25.89
C GLY A 231 29.50 13.75 24.69
N VAL A 232 28.40 13.66 23.94
CA VAL A 232 28.07 14.63 22.88
C VAL A 232 27.25 15.77 23.48
N ASP A 233 27.92 16.82 23.96
CA ASP A 233 27.28 17.92 24.71
C ASP A 233 26.53 18.93 23.84
N SER A 234 26.96 19.13 22.59
CA SER A 234 26.31 20.04 21.64
C SER A 234 24.97 19.48 21.16
N SER A 235 23.88 20.20 21.42
CA SER A 235 22.55 19.80 20.93
C SER A 235 22.45 19.76 19.41
N LYS A 236 23.18 20.64 18.71
CA LYS A 236 23.26 20.65 17.25
C LYS A 236 23.95 19.40 16.72
N ASP A 237 25.02 18.96 17.38
CA ASP A 237 25.75 17.75 16.96
C ASP A 237 24.93 16.50 17.22
N ARG A 238 24.23 16.41 18.36
CA ARG A 238 23.30 15.30 18.63
C ARG A 238 22.23 15.17 17.56
N ALA A 239 21.59 16.28 17.18
CA ALA A 239 20.59 16.30 16.12
C ALA A 239 21.17 15.88 14.76
N LYS A 240 22.39 16.34 14.41
CA LYS A 240 23.08 15.94 13.19
C LYS A 240 23.43 14.45 13.18
N ILE A 241 23.90 13.89 14.29
CA ILE A 241 24.21 12.46 14.43
C ILE A 241 22.95 11.62 14.19
N ILE A 242 21.84 11.95 14.88
CA ILE A 242 20.56 11.23 14.69
C ILE A 242 20.10 11.31 13.23
N LYS A 243 20.18 12.50 12.62
CA LYS A 243 19.79 12.69 11.22
C LYS A 243 20.66 11.87 10.27
N ALA A 244 21.97 11.80 10.53
CA ALA A 244 22.92 11.03 9.72
C ALA A 244 22.65 9.52 9.79
N PHE A 245 22.43 8.98 10.99
CA PHE A 245 22.07 7.58 11.15
C PHE A 245 20.72 7.25 10.50
N LYS A 246 19.71 8.11 10.63
CA LYS A 246 18.43 7.94 9.92
C LYS A 246 18.59 7.97 8.40
N ALA A 247 19.40 8.88 7.87
CA ALA A 247 19.68 8.95 6.44
C ALA A 247 20.40 7.69 5.95
N HIS A 248 21.40 7.21 6.69
CA HIS A 248 22.11 5.98 6.37
C HIS A 248 21.20 4.74 6.43
N LYS A 249 20.34 4.65 7.45
CA LYS A 249 19.33 3.59 7.56
C LYS A 249 18.42 3.55 6.33
N LYS A 250 18.03 4.73 5.84
CA LYS A 250 17.25 4.89 4.61
C LYS A 250 18.03 4.50 3.35
N GLU A 251 19.31 4.90 3.23
CA GLU A 251 20.18 4.51 2.12
C GLU A 251 20.36 2.98 2.01
N ASN A 252 20.37 2.28 3.15
CA ASN A 252 20.56 0.82 3.20
C ASN A 252 19.26 0.00 3.14
N GLY A 253 18.11 0.61 2.83
CA GLY A 253 16.84 -0.11 2.65
C GLY A 253 16.17 -0.59 3.95
N GLU A 254 16.76 -0.39 5.13
CA GLU A 254 16.11 -0.61 6.43
C GLU A 254 15.17 0.55 6.74
N SER A 255 14.07 0.63 6.01
CA SER A 255 13.21 1.78 6.09
C SER A 255 12.41 1.81 7.41
N ASP A 256 12.52 2.92 8.14
CA ASP A 256 11.43 3.37 9.04
C ASP A 256 10.14 3.68 8.24
N ASP A 257 10.21 3.59 6.90
CA ASP A 257 9.09 3.77 5.99
C ASP A 257 8.02 2.71 6.22
N GLU A 258 8.30 1.51 6.75
CA GLU A 258 7.23 0.55 7.05
C GLU A 258 6.30 1.06 8.16
N ALA A 259 6.85 1.62 9.23
CA ALA A 259 6.04 2.19 10.31
C ALA A 259 5.25 3.42 9.83
N ASP A 260 5.83 4.23 8.94
CA ASP A 260 5.14 5.35 8.30
C ASP A 260 4.11 4.87 7.26
N THR A 261 4.35 3.75 6.58
CA THR A 261 3.43 3.10 5.63
C THR A 261 2.23 2.57 6.37
N ILE A 262 2.41 1.86 7.49
CA ILE A 262 1.33 1.46 8.40
C ILE A 262 0.52 2.69 8.82
N ARG A 263 1.18 3.79 9.19
CA ARG A 263 0.51 5.03 9.56
C ARG A 263 -0.31 5.63 8.40
N LYS A 264 0.24 5.66 7.19
CA LYS A 264 -0.43 6.14 5.96
C LYS A 264 -1.64 5.27 5.61
N LEU A 265 -1.51 3.94 5.68
CA LEU A 265 -2.61 2.99 5.46
C LEU A 265 -3.73 3.17 6.49
N LEU A 266 -3.38 3.35 7.77
CA LEU A 266 -4.37 3.67 8.80
C LEU A 266 -5.04 5.03 8.57
N ILE A 267 -4.34 6.04 8.02
CA ILE A 267 -4.96 7.32 7.63
C ILE A 267 -5.95 7.11 6.48
N LYS A 268 -5.56 6.32 5.46
CA LYS A 268 -6.41 5.97 4.31
C LYS A 268 -7.68 5.24 4.74
N ALA A 269 -7.58 4.41 5.79
CA ALA A 269 -8.73 3.76 6.43
C ALA A 269 -9.58 4.70 7.31
N SER A 270 -9.21 5.98 7.48
CA SER A 270 -9.76 6.89 8.50
C SER A 270 -9.60 6.39 9.95
N MET A 271 -8.58 5.57 10.21
CA MET A 271 -8.28 4.88 11.48
C MET A 271 -6.96 5.33 12.13
N LYS A 272 -6.47 6.54 11.82
CA LYS A 272 -5.21 7.11 12.36
C LYS A 272 -5.10 6.99 13.89
N LYS A 273 -6.23 7.09 14.61
CA LYS A 273 -6.32 6.98 16.09
C LYS A 273 -5.74 5.66 16.64
N TYR A 274 -5.68 4.59 15.84
CA TYR A 274 -5.22 3.28 16.30
C TYR A 274 -3.71 3.04 16.11
N TYR A 275 -3.00 3.94 15.42
CA TYR A 275 -1.55 3.79 15.23
C TYR A 275 -0.73 3.59 16.53
N PRO A 276 -1.03 4.27 17.65
CA PRO A 276 -0.33 4.01 18.92
C PRO A 276 -0.49 2.56 19.43
N LEU A 277 -1.60 1.90 19.12
CA LEU A 277 -1.84 0.50 19.50
C LEU A 277 -0.94 -0.45 18.70
N PHE A 278 -0.79 -0.21 17.39
CA PHE A 278 0.14 -0.95 16.53
C PHE A 278 1.58 -0.83 17.03
N LYS A 279 1.98 0.40 17.37
CA LYS A 279 3.30 0.66 17.97
C LYS A 279 3.48 -0.02 19.32
N LYS A 280 2.45 -0.01 20.19
CA LYS A 280 2.49 -0.65 21.52
C LYS A 280 2.64 -2.18 21.42
N GLN A 281 2.07 -2.79 20.37
CA GLN A 281 2.11 -4.23 20.13
C GLN A 281 3.26 -4.67 19.21
N ASN A 282 4.20 -3.77 18.91
CA ASN A 282 5.34 -4.03 18.02
C ASN A 282 4.91 -4.57 16.63
N VAL A 283 3.78 -4.08 16.13
CA VAL A 283 3.37 -4.23 14.73
C VAL A 283 3.98 -3.07 13.95
N ASP A 284 5.28 -3.20 13.72
CA ASP A 284 6.16 -2.22 13.09
C ASP A 284 6.40 -2.49 11.61
N THR A 285 6.08 -3.69 11.13
CA THR A 285 6.21 -4.07 9.71
C THR A 285 4.87 -4.29 9.02
N VAL A 286 4.80 -4.00 7.73
CA VAL A 286 3.59 -4.19 6.91
C VAL A 286 3.22 -5.67 6.85
N LYS A 287 4.21 -6.57 6.81
CA LYS A 287 4.01 -8.02 6.85
C LYS A 287 3.30 -8.45 8.14
N LYS A 288 3.71 -7.95 9.30
CA LYS A 288 3.02 -8.20 10.59
C LYS A 288 1.61 -7.61 10.57
N ALA A 289 1.44 -6.41 10.02
CA ALA A 289 0.13 -5.76 9.94
C ALA A 289 -0.86 -6.53 9.05
N LYS A 290 -0.41 -7.07 7.91
CA LYS A 290 -1.19 -7.94 7.01
C LYS A 290 -1.59 -9.26 7.66
N ALA A 291 -0.76 -9.80 8.55
CA ALA A 291 -1.05 -11.04 9.26
C ALA A 291 -2.12 -10.89 10.37
N LEU A 292 -2.51 -9.66 10.72
CA LEU A 292 -3.49 -9.42 11.78
C LEU A 292 -4.89 -9.88 11.36
N GLN A 293 -5.49 -10.73 12.19
CA GLN A 293 -6.87 -11.14 12.05
C GLN A 293 -7.80 -10.26 12.88
N HIS A 294 -9.11 -10.42 12.67
CA HIS A 294 -10.13 -9.76 13.48
C HIS A 294 -9.98 -10.03 15.00
N LYS A 295 -9.45 -11.20 15.37
CA LYS A 295 -9.20 -11.56 16.77
C LYS A 295 -8.09 -10.69 17.36
N ASP A 296 -6.95 -10.57 16.67
CA ASP A 296 -5.80 -9.78 17.12
C ASP A 296 -6.17 -8.31 17.29
N LEU A 297 -6.82 -7.71 16.29
CA LEU A 297 -7.27 -6.32 16.37
C LEU A 297 -8.27 -6.08 17.52
N ARG A 298 -9.08 -7.08 17.89
CA ARG A 298 -9.99 -7.01 19.04
C ARG A 298 -9.21 -7.01 20.35
N GLU A 299 -8.19 -7.87 20.47
CA GLU A 299 -7.28 -7.93 21.62
C GLU A 299 -6.43 -6.66 21.75
N MET A 300 -6.14 -5.99 20.64
CA MET A 300 -5.52 -4.66 20.62
C MET A 300 -6.44 -3.53 21.13
N GLY A 301 -7.74 -3.78 21.27
CA GLY A 301 -8.73 -2.80 21.75
C GLY A 301 -9.63 -2.18 20.66
N ILE A 302 -9.61 -2.71 19.43
CA ILE A 302 -10.46 -2.24 18.32
C ILE A 302 -11.72 -3.10 18.29
N HIS A 303 -12.73 -2.73 19.08
CA HIS A 303 -13.93 -3.55 19.33
C HIS A 303 -14.97 -3.51 18.21
N LEU A 304 -15.01 -2.47 17.38
CA LEU A 304 -15.98 -2.35 16.28
C LEU A 304 -15.57 -3.22 15.09
N TYR A 305 -16.47 -4.12 14.66
CA TYR A 305 -16.20 -5.03 13.53
C TYR A 305 -15.91 -4.29 12.23
N ARG A 306 -16.69 -3.24 11.93
CA ARG A 306 -16.51 -2.41 10.74
C ARG A 306 -15.09 -1.82 10.66
N GLU A 307 -14.61 -1.22 11.76
CA GLU A 307 -13.28 -0.64 11.79
C GLU A 307 -12.18 -1.69 11.61
N ARG A 308 -12.32 -2.88 12.22
CA ARG A 308 -11.35 -3.97 12.01
C ARG A 308 -11.32 -4.43 10.55
N ARG A 309 -12.49 -4.60 9.92
CA ARG A 309 -12.60 -5.02 8.52
C ARG A 309 -11.94 -4.01 7.59
N ASP A 310 -12.23 -2.72 7.77
CA ASP A 310 -11.69 -1.66 6.92
C ASP A 310 -10.15 -1.55 7.07
N ILE A 311 -9.60 -1.81 8.27
CA ILE A 311 -8.15 -1.88 8.49
C ILE A 311 -7.53 -3.05 7.71
N ILE A 312 -8.07 -4.26 7.88
CA ILE A 312 -7.57 -5.48 7.20
C ILE A 312 -7.60 -5.29 5.68
N GLU A 313 -8.72 -4.82 5.14
CA GLU A 313 -8.89 -4.59 3.70
C GLU A 313 -7.85 -3.59 3.14
N GLN A 314 -7.53 -2.52 3.88
CA GLN A 314 -6.49 -1.56 3.44
C GLN A 314 -5.09 -2.15 3.47
N PHE A 315 -4.78 -3.02 4.44
CA PHE A 315 -3.49 -3.71 4.48
C PHE A 315 -3.39 -4.78 3.39
N GLU A 316 -4.44 -5.56 3.14
CA GLU A 316 -4.50 -6.57 2.08
C GLU A 316 -4.31 -5.96 0.68
N LYS A 317 -4.97 -4.83 0.41
CA LYS A 317 -4.85 -4.09 -0.87
C LYS A 317 -3.47 -3.46 -1.11
N TYR A 318 -2.63 -3.36 -0.09
CA TYR A 318 -1.32 -2.73 -0.23
C TYR A 318 -0.31 -3.71 -0.84
N ASN A 319 0.07 -3.50 -2.10
CA ASN A 319 1.00 -4.36 -2.84
C ASN A 319 2.44 -3.84 -2.88
N GLY A 320 2.84 -2.99 -1.92
CA GLY A 320 4.18 -2.38 -1.91
C GLY A 320 4.33 -1.18 -2.84
N GLU A 321 3.29 -0.81 -3.58
CA GLU A 321 3.27 0.43 -4.35
C GLU A 321 3.54 1.63 -3.44
N GLU A 322 4.40 2.55 -3.88
CA GLU A 322 4.65 3.77 -3.14
C GLU A 322 3.31 4.44 -2.84
N LEU A 323 2.93 4.47 -1.55
CA LEU A 323 1.83 5.31 -1.10
C LEU A 323 2.27 6.73 -1.38
N SER A 324 1.82 7.25 -2.54
CA SER A 324 1.92 8.65 -2.93
C SER A 324 1.67 9.40 -1.65
N SER A 325 2.68 10.15 -1.22
CA SER A 325 2.69 10.75 0.11
C SER A 325 1.40 11.53 0.21
N ALA A 326 0.39 10.91 0.84
CA ALA A 326 -0.90 11.51 1.08
C ALA A 326 -0.51 12.58 2.08
N GLY A 327 -0.20 13.75 1.52
CA GLY A 327 0.49 14.78 2.24
C GLY A 327 -0.30 14.96 3.52
N SER A 328 0.39 14.91 4.65
CA SER A 328 -0.04 15.74 5.78
C SER A 328 0.12 17.22 5.43
N ASP A 329 -0.26 17.58 4.21
CA ASP A 329 -0.61 18.91 3.80
C ASP A 329 -2.10 19.03 4.12
N SER A 330 -2.35 19.21 5.41
CA SER A 330 -3.51 19.96 5.85
C SER A 330 -3.33 21.45 5.57
N GLY A 331 -2.37 21.86 4.72
CA GLY A 331 -2.66 22.88 3.72
C GLY A 331 -3.91 22.42 2.97
N THR A 332 -5.13 22.80 3.35
CA THR A 332 -5.61 24.16 3.02
C THR A 332 -4.86 24.70 1.80
N SER A 333 -4.90 23.91 0.72
CA SER A 333 -4.79 24.43 -0.62
C SER A 333 -5.95 25.41 -0.75
N ASP A 334 -5.61 26.66 -0.46
CA ASP A 334 -6.36 27.89 -0.63
C ASP A 334 -6.70 28.16 -2.12
N SER A 335 -6.87 27.10 -2.90
CA SER A 335 -7.78 27.12 -4.02
C SER A 335 -9.14 26.82 -3.41
N GLY A 336 -9.82 27.87 -2.94
CA GLY A 336 -11.17 27.85 -2.35
C GLY A 336 -12.27 27.32 -3.28
N GLY A 337 -12.04 26.18 -3.93
CA GLY A 337 -13.03 25.37 -4.60
C GLY A 337 -13.89 24.72 -3.54
N VAL A 338 -15.08 25.28 -3.34
CA VAL A 338 -16.13 24.67 -2.53
C VAL A 338 -16.32 23.22 -3.00
N ASN A 339 -16.17 22.25 -2.09
CA ASN A 339 -16.49 20.86 -2.39
C ASN A 339 -17.98 20.78 -2.77
N MET A 340 -18.26 20.45 -4.03
CA MET A 340 -19.61 20.47 -4.59
C MET A 340 -20.54 19.48 -3.88
N VAL A 341 -20.01 18.36 -3.38
CA VAL A 341 -20.80 17.40 -2.59
C VAL A 341 -21.27 18.05 -1.29
N HIS A 342 -20.38 18.79 -0.62
CA HIS A 342 -20.73 19.52 0.61
C HIS A 342 -21.76 20.61 0.33
N GLU A 343 -21.68 21.26 -0.82
CA GLU A 343 -22.64 22.28 -1.24
C GLU A 343 -24.05 21.68 -1.43
N VAL A 344 -24.18 20.54 -2.13
CA VAL A 344 -25.46 19.84 -2.26
C VAL A 344 -26.01 19.46 -0.87
N LEU A 345 -25.16 18.92 0.00
CA LEU A 345 -25.55 18.54 1.36
C LEU A 345 -26.03 19.75 2.18
N ARG A 346 -25.40 20.92 2.04
CA ARG A 346 -25.87 22.17 2.65
C ARG A 346 -27.22 22.60 2.09
N GLN A 347 -27.39 22.59 0.77
CA GLN A 347 -28.64 22.99 0.10
C GLN A 347 -29.83 22.09 0.49
N GLN A 348 -29.57 20.81 0.77
CA GLN A 348 -30.59 19.86 1.21
C GLN A 348 -30.78 19.84 2.75
N TYR A 349 -30.18 20.77 3.48
CA TYR A 349 -30.19 20.82 4.95
C TYR A 349 -29.66 19.55 5.63
N MET A 350 -28.68 18.90 5.00
CA MET A 350 -28.04 17.65 5.43
C MET A 350 -26.55 17.83 5.76
N SER A 351 -26.13 19.03 6.16
CA SER A 351 -24.73 19.34 6.49
C SER A 351 -24.15 18.44 7.58
N ARG A 352 -24.99 17.92 8.48
CA ARG A 352 -24.58 16.96 9.53
C ARG A 352 -23.96 15.68 8.98
N HIS A 353 -24.27 15.31 7.74
CA HIS A 353 -23.78 14.08 7.09
C HIS A 353 -22.47 14.31 6.31
N ILE A 354 -21.96 15.55 6.22
CA ILE A 354 -20.69 15.85 5.54
C ILE A 354 -19.53 14.95 6.02
N PRO A 355 -19.31 14.76 7.34
CA PRO A 355 -18.23 13.90 7.83
C PRO A 355 -18.37 12.43 7.40
N ASP A 356 -19.59 11.95 7.18
CA ASP A 356 -19.84 10.58 6.73
C ASP A 356 -19.49 10.42 5.24
N PHE A 357 -19.75 11.44 4.41
CA PHE A 357 -19.30 11.48 3.01
C PHE A 357 -17.78 11.56 2.89
N ASP A 358 -17.14 12.39 3.73
CA ASP A 358 -15.68 12.50 3.77
C ASP A 358 -15.03 11.19 4.23
N ARG A 359 -15.59 10.53 5.26
CA ARG A 359 -15.12 9.23 5.75
C ARG A 359 -15.22 8.14 4.69
N MET A 360 -16.23 8.20 3.83
CA MET A 360 -16.41 7.28 2.71
C MET A 360 -15.58 7.67 1.46
N GLY A 361 -14.83 8.78 1.52
CA GLY A 361 -14.03 9.26 0.39
C GLY A 361 -14.84 9.81 -0.78
N ILE A 362 -16.11 10.18 -0.56
CA ILE A 362 -17.00 10.70 -1.60
C ILE A 362 -16.81 12.20 -1.67
N THR A 363 -15.80 12.61 -2.45
CA THR A 363 -15.40 14.02 -2.58
C THR A 363 -15.86 14.65 -3.90
N THR A 364 -16.35 13.84 -4.84
CA THR A 364 -16.77 14.30 -6.18
C THR A 364 -18.25 14.05 -6.43
N LEU A 365 -18.90 14.91 -7.23
CA LEU A 365 -20.30 14.72 -7.66
C LEU A 365 -20.49 13.42 -8.45
N ARG A 366 -19.50 13.00 -9.24
CA ARG A 366 -19.56 11.76 -10.02
C ARG A 366 -19.68 10.54 -9.11
N GLN A 367 -18.96 10.52 -7.99
CA GLN A 367 -19.10 9.47 -6.98
C GLN A 367 -20.46 9.58 -6.27
N ALA A 368 -20.87 10.78 -5.88
CA ALA A 368 -22.13 11.00 -5.17
C ALA A 368 -23.37 10.59 -5.99
N ARG A 369 -23.35 10.79 -7.32
CA ARG A 369 -24.42 10.36 -8.24
C ARG A 369 -24.58 8.85 -8.36
N LYS A 370 -23.55 8.06 -8.03
CA LYS A 370 -23.59 6.60 -8.05
C LYS A 370 -24.11 6.00 -6.74
N LEU A 371 -24.45 6.83 -5.75
CA LEU A 371 -24.86 6.34 -4.44
C LEU A 371 -26.22 5.68 -4.49
N THR A 372 -26.28 4.47 -3.92
CA THR A 372 -27.53 3.73 -3.76
C THR A 372 -28.22 4.06 -2.44
N GLN A 373 -29.51 3.75 -2.36
CA GLN A 373 -30.30 3.83 -1.13
C GLN A 373 -29.63 3.07 0.04
N THR A 374 -29.04 1.91 -0.24
CA THR A 374 -28.34 1.08 0.76
C THR A 374 -27.07 1.75 1.28
N GLN A 375 -26.30 2.40 0.40
CA GLN A 375 -25.09 3.14 0.80
C GLN A 375 -25.43 4.37 1.64
N LEU A 376 -26.43 5.17 1.24
CA LEU A 376 -26.84 6.33 2.04
C LEU A 376 -27.39 5.92 3.42
N ARG A 377 -28.06 4.77 3.51
CA ARG A 377 -28.50 4.21 4.80
C ARG A 377 -27.30 3.84 5.68
N SER A 378 -26.26 3.23 5.14
CA SER A 378 -25.05 2.86 5.89
C SER A 378 -24.19 4.07 6.29
N MET A 379 -24.43 5.22 5.66
CA MET A 379 -23.89 6.54 6.00
C MET A 379 -24.76 7.32 7.01
N GLY A 380 -25.81 6.69 7.56
CA GLY A 380 -26.64 7.28 8.61
C GLY A 380 -27.83 8.10 8.11
N VAL A 381 -28.10 8.16 6.80
CA VAL A 381 -29.32 8.78 6.27
C VAL A 381 -30.47 7.76 6.40
N ALA A 382 -31.07 7.69 7.60
CA ALA A 382 -32.00 6.63 7.99
C ALA A 382 -33.37 6.69 7.27
N LEU A 383 -33.86 7.90 6.96
CA LEU A 383 -35.18 8.09 6.35
C LEU A 383 -35.12 7.89 4.82
N TYR A 384 -36.07 7.13 4.27
CA TYR A 384 -36.16 6.87 2.82
C TYR A 384 -36.30 8.15 2.01
N LEU A 385 -37.25 9.01 2.39
CA LEU A 385 -37.51 10.29 1.73
C LEU A 385 -36.26 11.22 1.72
N GLN A 386 -35.43 11.16 2.75
CA GLN A 386 -34.18 11.93 2.80
C GLN A 386 -33.15 11.40 1.80
N ARG A 387 -33.03 10.08 1.67
CA ARG A 387 -32.11 9.45 0.71
C ARG A 387 -32.55 9.70 -0.72
N GLU A 388 -33.83 9.54 -1.02
CA GLU A 388 -34.39 9.82 -2.34
C GLU A 388 -34.17 11.29 -2.74
N ARG A 389 -34.45 12.21 -1.81
CA ARG A 389 -34.17 13.64 -2.01
C ARG A 389 -32.69 13.90 -2.32
N LEU A 390 -31.77 13.25 -1.62
CA LEU A 390 -30.33 13.41 -1.89
C LEU A 390 -29.91 12.82 -3.24
N ILE A 391 -30.42 11.65 -3.61
CA ILE A 391 -30.11 11.02 -4.90
C ILE A 391 -30.54 11.93 -6.05
N ASN A 392 -31.78 12.43 -5.99
CA ASN A 392 -32.30 13.37 -6.98
C ASN A 392 -31.49 14.67 -6.95
N ALA A 393 -31.20 15.21 -5.77
CA ALA A 393 -30.37 16.41 -5.66
C ALA A 393 -28.98 16.22 -6.28
N PHE A 394 -28.30 15.09 -6.10
CA PHE A 394 -26.99 14.83 -6.73
C PHE A 394 -27.09 14.62 -8.25
N ALA A 395 -28.16 13.97 -8.72
CA ALA A 395 -28.43 13.77 -10.14
C ALA A 395 -28.69 15.12 -10.85
N ASP A 396 -29.49 15.97 -10.21
CA ASP A 396 -29.94 17.26 -10.71
C ASP A 396 -28.90 18.36 -10.49
N TYR A 397 -28.00 18.22 -9.52
CA TYR A 397 -27.01 19.25 -9.23
C TYR A 397 -26.09 19.48 -10.43
N ARG A 398 -26.17 20.69 -10.96
CA ARG A 398 -25.26 21.24 -11.97
C ARG A 398 -24.39 22.28 -11.27
N PRO A 399 -23.05 22.10 -11.25
CA PRO A 399 -22.19 23.10 -10.63
C PRO A 399 -22.38 24.42 -11.37
N LYS A 400 -22.64 25.52 -10.62
CA LYS A 400 -22.76 26.85 -11.21
C LYS A 400 -21.49 27.14 -12.01
N ASN A 401 -21.62 27.17 -13.33
CA ASN A 401 -20.49 27.44 -14.18
C ASN A 401 -20.08 28.91 -13.99
N LYS A 402 -19.03 29.13 -13.19
CA LYS A 402 -18.53 30.46 -12.86
C LYS A 402 -18.15 31.25 -14.11
N ALA A 403 -17.74 30.58 -15.19
CA ALA A 403 -17.43 31.23 -16.46
C ALA A 403 -18.69 31.78 -17.14
N ILE A 404 -19.74 30.95 -17.26
CA ILE A 404 -21.04 31.39 -17.80
C ILE A 404 -21.60 32.55 -16.98
N MET A 405 -21.57 32.44 -15.65
CA MET A 405 -22.04 33.51 -14.77
C MET A 405 -21.24 34.81 -14.94
N LYS A 406 -19.92 34.72 -15.09
CA LYS A 406 -19.07 35.88 -15.35
C LYS A 406 -19.44 36.53 -16.69
N ILE A 407 -19.58 35.74 -17.75
CA ILE A 407 -19.97 36.22 -19.08
C ILE A 407 -21.34 36.92 -19.03
N LEU A 408 -22.31 36.35 -18.32
CA LEU A 408 -23.63 36.96 -18.15
C LEU A 408 -23.56 38.30 -17.40
N ILE A 409 -22.72 38.41 -16.36
CA ILE A 409 -22.49 39.67 -15.64
C ILE A 409 -21.85 40.70 -16.58
N ASP A 410 -20.80 40.32 -17.31
CA ASP A 410 -20.07 41.20 -18.24
C ASP A 410 -20.99 41.70 -19.38
N CYS A 411 -22.01 40.91 -19.76
CA CYS A 411 -23.03 41.29 -20.75
C CYS A 411 -24.23 42.05 -20.17
N ASN A 412 -24.26 42.32 -18.85
CA ASN A 412 -25.41 42.89 -18.13
C ASN A 412 -26.70 42.06 -18.26
N LEU A 413 -26.56 40.73 -18.18
CA LEU A 413 -27.64 39.74 -18.29
C LEU A 413 -27.73 38.83 -17.04
N ALA A 414 -27.26 39.31 -15.89
CA ALA A 414 -27.28 38.54 -14.64
C ALA A 414 -28.69 38.09 -14.22
N SER A 415 -29.74 38.82 -14.61
CA SER A 415 -31.15 38.44 -14.38
C SER A 415 -31.56 37.14 -15.08
N HIS A 416 -30.85 36.75 -16.15
CA HIS A 416 -31.13 35.53 -16.92
C HIS A 416 -30.34 34.31 -16.43
N ALA A 417 -29.55 34.43 -15.36
CA ALA A 417 -28.67 33.37 -14.84
C ALA A 417 -29.35 32.00 -14.68
N ARG A 418 -30.61 31.97 -14.21
CA ARG A 418 -31.35 30.71 -14.01
C ARG A 418 -31.56 29.90 -15.29
N GLU A 419 -31.77 30.55 -16.44
CA GLU A 419 -31.96 29.82 -17.69
C GLU A 419 -30.67 29.19 -18.21
N PHE A 420 -29.53 29.75 -17.81
CA PHE A 420 -28.20 29.25 -18.17
C PHE A 420 -27.67 28.21 -17.17
N GLU A 421 -28.31 28.01 -16.02
CA GLU A 421 -27.95 26.93 -15.07
C GLU A 421 -28.15 25.52 -15.67
N LYS A 422 -28.93 25.40 -16.76
CA LYS A 422 -29.17 24.14 -17.49
C LYS A 422 -27.97 23.72 -18.35
N LEU A 423 -27.07 24.64 -18.70
CA LEU A 423 -25.91 24.37 -19.55
C LEU A 423 -24.79 23.78 -18.70
N ILE A 424 -24.17 22.69 -19.19
CA ILE A 424 -23.15 21.96 -18.43
C ILE A 424 -21.83 22.73 -18.49
N ASP A 425 -21.48 23.25 -19.66
CA ASP A 425 -20.27 24.02 -19.87
C ASP A 425 -20.43 25.21 -20.83
N VAL A 426 -19.34 25.93 -21.07
CA VAL A 426 -19.32 27.07 -22.00
C VAL A 426 -19.42 26.60 -23.45
N GLU A 427 -19.06 25.36 -23.76
CA GLU A 427 -19.13 24.82 -25.12
C GLU A 427 -20.58 24.60 -25.53
N ASP A 428 -21.41 24.07 -24.62
CA ASP A 428 -22.87 24.02 -24.80
C ASP A 428 -23.44 25.42 -25.07
N ALA A 429 -22.94 26.43 -24.36
CA ALA A 429 -23.39 27.81 -24.51
C ALA A 429 -22.99 28.44 -25.87
N LYS A 430 -21.90 27.98 -26.49
CA LYS A 430 -21.51 28.41 -27.86
C LYS A 430 -22.45 27.89 -28.93
N ASN A 431 -23.11 26.77 -28.70
CA ASN A 431 -24.04 26.15 -29.65
C ASN A 431 -25.45 26.75 -29.60
N LEU A 432 -25.72 27.69 -28.70
CA LEU A 432 -27.01 28.36 -28.61
C LEU A 432 -27.29 29.23 -29.82
N THR A 433 -28.47 29.08 -30.40
CA THR A 433 -28.94 29.94 -31.49
C THR A 433 -29.61 31.21 -30.95
N HIS A 434 -29.82 32.20 -31.83
CA HIS A 434 -30.65 33.36 -31.48
C HIS A 434 -32.08 32.98 -31.08
N SER A 435 -32.59 31.85 -31.57
CA SER A 435 -33.92 31.33 -31.19
C SER A 435 -33.90 30.84 -29.74
N ASP A 436 -32.88 30.08 -29.35
CA ASP A 436 -32.74 29.54 -28.00
C ASP A 436 -32.60 30.66 -26.98
N LEU A 437 -31.79 31.67 -27.28
CA LEU A 437 -31.63 32.84 -26.41
C LEU A 437 -32.91 33.65 -26.27
N ARG A 438 -33.76 33.67 -27.30
CA ARG A 438 -35.09 34.30 -27.22
C ARG A 438 -36.03 33.47 -26.35
N ALA A 439 -35.98 32.14 -26.46
CA ALA A 439 -36.74 31.25 -25.58
C ALA A 439 -36.32 31.39 -24.11
N MET A 440 -35.04 31.72 -23.85
CA MET A 440 -34.52 32.08 -22.52
C MET A 440 -34.86 33.53 -22.06
N GLY A 441 -35.70 34.24 -22.82
CA GLY A 441 -36.20 35.58 -22.47
C GLY A 441 -35.29 36.74 -22.87
N ILE A 442 -34.19 36.52 -23.59
CA ILE A 442 -33.30 37.58 -24.09
C ILE A 442 -33.85 38.08 -25.43
N ASN A 443 -34.76 39.05 -25.38
CA ASN A 443 -35.54 39.49 -26.54
C ASN A 443 -34.82 40.50 -27.45
N LEU A 444 -33.83 41.24 -26.94
CA LEU A 444 -33.10 42.23 -27.74
C LEU A 444 -31.99 41.55 -28.56
N TYR A 445 -31.98 41.80 -29.87
CA TYR A 445 -30.99 41.22 -30.79
C TYR A 445 -29.56 41.56 -30.38
N GLY A 446 -29.28 42.84 -30.08
CA GLY A 446 -27.95 43.27 -29.65
C GLY A 446 -27.47 42.64 -28.34
N GLN A 447 -28.37 42.28 -27.42
CA GLN A 447 -27.99 41.53 -26.21
C GLN A 447 -27.59 40.08 -26.55
N ARG A 448 -28.36 39.42 -27.42
CA ARG A 448 -28.05 38.06 -27.89
C ARG A 448 -26.72 38.02 -28.63
N GLU A 449 -26.46 38.96 -29.54
CA GLU A 449 -25.22 39.02 -30.31
C GLU A 449 -23.99 39.23 -29.42
N ARG A 450 -24.07 40.16 -28.45
CA ARG A 450 -23.00 40.38 -27.48
C ARG A 450 -22.72 39.12 -26.65
N LEU A 451 -23.77 38.43 -26.21
CA LEU A 451 -23.64 37.23 -25.41
C LEU A 451 -23.01 36.07 -26.20
N MET A 452 -23.47 35.82 -27.42
CA MET A 452 -22.90 34.80 -28.31
C MET A 452 -21.43 35.09 -28.60
N ARG A 453 -21.09 36.35 -28.89
CA ARG A 453 -19.70 36.76 -29.10
C ARG A 453 -18.84 36.51 -27.85
N ALA A 454 -19.35 36.86 -26.67
CA ALA A 454 -18.63 36.63 -25.42
C ALA A 454 -18.41 35.13 -25.13
N PHE A 455 -19.35 34.24 -25.48
CA PHE A 455 -19.14 32.79 -25.37
C PHE A 455 -18.10 32.28 -26.37
N MET A 456 -18.11 32.76 -27.62
CA MET A 456 -17.13 32.37 -28.65
C MET A 456 -15.72 32.86 -28.33
N GLU A 457 -15.59 34.05 -27.74
CA GLU A 457 -14.30 34.64 -27.35
C GLU A 457 -13.76 34.09 -26.02
N PHE A 458 -14.59 33.41 -25.22
CA PHE A 458 -14.16 32.86 -23.94
C PHE A 458 -13.15 31.73 -24.14
N LYS A 459 -11.89 32.01 -23.78
CA LYS A 459 -10.82 31.00 -23.69
C LYS A 459 -10.67 30.57 -22.22
N PRO A 460 -10.85 29.27 -21.88
CA PRO A 460 -10.57 28.81 -20.54
C PRO A 460 -9.10 29.10 -20.24
N LYS A 461 -8.82 29.75 -19.10
CA LYS A 461 -7.44 29.88 -18.62
C LYS A 461 -6.91 28.46 -18.42
N SER A 462 -5.90 28.04 -19.20
CA SER A 462 -5.23 26.77 -18.97
C SER A 462 -4.73 26.77 -17.52
N LYS A 463 -5.20 25.81 -16.73
CA LYS A 463 -4.77 25.65 -15.35
C LYS A 463 -3.34 25.15 -15.29
#